data_AF-A0A832ES79-F1
#
_entry.id   AF-A0A832ES79-F1
#
_cell.length_a   1.000
_cell.length_b   1.000
_cell.length_c   1.000
_cell.angle_alpha   90.00
_cell.angle_beta   90.00
_cell.angle_gamma   90.00
#
_symmetry.space_group_name_H-M   'P 1'
#
loop_
_entity.id
_entity.type
_entity.pdbx_description
1 polymer ?
#
loop_
_entity_poly.entity_id
_entity_poly.type
_entity_poly.pdbx_seq_one_letter_code
_entity_poly.pdbx_strand_id
1 'polypeptide(L)'
;WPGTALGSLFDAGLGVYYHVVDIFLAGIVGVGMYFWFSGRVWCRFACPLAALMHLYARFSRFRIFPEKSKCISCNVCTSVCHQGIDIMNFANKGLPMEDPQCVRCSACVQECPTGTLAFGRYDAAGAVRLDRVAASTVRLRESPPAGS
;
A
#
# COMPACT_ATOMS: atom_id res chain seq x y z
N TRP A 1 -7.52 -18.00 64.96
CA TRP A 1 -6.86 -19.20 65.53
C TRP A 1 -6.05 -19.91 64.45
N PRO A 2 -4.78 -19.54 64.23
CA PRO A 2 -3.93 -20.21 63.25
C PRO A 2 -3.19 -21.37 63.93
N GLY A 3 -3.49 -22.61 63.56
CA GLY A 3 -2.76 -23.76 64.11
C GLY A 3 -3.49 -25.10 64.12
N THR A 4 -4.79 -25.15 63.80
CA THR A 4 -5.50 -26.43 63.65
C THR A 4 -5.45 -26.92 62.21
N ALA A 5 -5.22 -28.22 62.01
CA ALA A 5 -5.13 -28.86 60.69
C ALA A 5 -6.36 -28.60 59.79
N LEU A 6 -7.51 -28.31 60.40
CA LEU A 6 -8.75 -27.93 59.73
C LEU A 6 -8.65 -26.55 59.04
N GLY A 7 -7.89 -25.60 59.62
CA GLY A 7 -7.68 -24.27 59.04
C GLY A 7 -6.80 -24.30 57.80
N SER A 8 -5.72 -25.09 57.79
CA SER A 8 -4.88 -25.28 56.61
C SER A 8 -5.58 -26.02 55.47
N LEU A 9 -6.52 -26.93 55.80
CA LEU A 9 -7.37 -27.60 54.83
C LEU A 9 -8.41 -26.64 54.21
N PHE A 10 -8.97 -25.72 55.01
CA PHE A 10 -9.88 -24.68 54.50
C PHE A 10 -9.15 -23.64 53.62
N ASP A 11 -7.95 -23.21 54.00
CA ASP A 11 -7.14 -22.25 53.23
C ASP A 11 -6.67 -22.86 51.89
N ALA A 12 -6.23 -24.14 51.91
CA ALA A 12 -5.93 -24.89 50.70
C ALA A 12 -7.17 -25.08 49.79
N GLY A 13 -8.35 -25.30 50.39
CA GLY A 13 -9.61 -25.39 49.66
C GLY A 13 -10.02 -24.07 48.99
N LEU A 14 -9.88 -22.94 49.69
CA LEU A 14 -10.11 -21.62 49.09
C LEU A 14 -9.09 -21.30 48.00
N GLY A 15 -7.80 -21.63 48.20
CA GLY A 15 -6.76 -21.40 47.19
C GLY A 15 -7.03 -22.16 45.88
N VAL A 16 -7.41 -23.44 45.96
CA VAL A 16 -7.80 -24.22 44.77
C VAL A 16 -9.03 -23.62 44.10
N TYR A 17 -10.02 -23.15 44.88
CA TYR A 17 -11.20 -22.49 44.35
C TYR A 17 -10.86 -21.20 43.59
N TYR A 18 -10.02 -20.32 44.13
CA TYR A 18 -9.60 -19.09 43.45
C TYR A 18 -8.86 -19.40 42.14
N HIS A 19 -7.92 -20.36 42.16
CA HIS A 19 -7.18 -20.74 40.96
C HIS A 19 -8.08 -21.33 39.87
N VAL A 20 -9.08 -22.13 40.22
CA VAL A 20 -10.04 -22.68 39.25
C VAL A 20 -10.90 -21.57 38.65
N VAL A 21 -11.37 -20.62 39.46
CA VAL A 21 -12.18 -19.47 39.00
C VAL A 21 -11.36 -18.57 38.07
N ASP A 22 -10.11 -18.27 38.43
CA ASP A 22 -9.23 -17.41 37.61
C ASP A 22 -8.92 -18.04 36.25
N ILE A 23 -8.65 -19.36 36.20
CA ILE A 23 -8.41 -20.08 34.95
C ILE A 23 -9.66 -20.09 34.07
N PHE A 24 -10.84 -20.29 34.66
CA PHE A 24 -12.11 -20.25 33.92
C PHE A 24 -12.41 -18.85 33.37
N LEU A 25 -12.22 -17.81 34.17
CA LEU A 25 -12.42 -16.42 33.73
C LEU A 25 -11.42 -16.06 32.63
N ALA A 26 -10.15 -16.40 32.79
CA ALA A 26 -9.11 -16.18 31.79
C ALA A 26 -9.40 -16.95 30.49
N GLY A 27 -9.92 -18.17 30.59
CA GLY A 27 -10.35 -18.97 29.46
C GLY A 27 -11.52 -18.34 28.70
N ILE A 28 -12.59 -17.93 29.40
CA ILE A 28 -13.77 -17.31 28.79
C ILE A 28 -13.42 -15.95 28.16
N VAL A 29 -12.64 -15.12 28.86
CA VAL A 29 -12.18 -13.83 28.34
C VAL A 29 -11.24 -14.05 27.15
N GLY A 30 -10.33 -15.02 27.22
CA GLY A 30 -9.42 -15.36 26.13
C GLY A 30 -10.16 -15.84 24.89
N VAL A 31 -11.10 -16.79 25.02
CA VAL A 31 -11.88 -17.34 23.90
C VAL A 31 -12.85 -16.29 23.33
N GLY A 32 -13.51 -15.51 24.19
CA GLY A 32 -14.40 -14.43 23.77
C GLY A 32 -13.66 -13.32 23.02
N MET A 33 -12.50 -12.90 23.53
CA MET A 33 -11.67 -11.90 22.87
C MET A 33 -11.05 -12.45 21.59
N TYR A 34 -10.67 -13.73 21.56
CA TYR A 34 -10.18 -14.42 20.37
C TYR A 34 -11.24 -14.43 19.25
N PHE A 35 -12.49 -14.80 19.54
CA PHE A 35 -13.55 -14.85 18.53
C PHE A 35 -13.86 -13.46 17.95
N TRP A 36 -13.80 -12.42 18.79
CA TRP A 36 -14.05 -11.04 18.37
C TRP A 36 -12.90 -10.45 17.53
N PHE A 37 -11.65 -10.74 17.90
CA PHE A 37 -10.47 -10.19 17.22
C PHE A 37 -10.03 -10.99 15.98
N SER A 38 -10.33 -12.28 15.92
CA SER A 38 -9.82 -13.20 14.89
C SER A 38 -10.25 -12.83 13.46
N GLY A 39 -11.48 -12.35 13.23
CA GLY A 39 -11.95 -12.05 11.88
C GLY A 39 -11.32 -10.80 11.22
N ARG A 40 -11.27 -9.66 11.93
CA ARG A 40 -10.81 -8.39 11.33
C ARG A 40 -9.32 -8.13 11.49
N VAL A 41 -8.71 -8.59 12.59
CA VAL A 41 -7.28 -8.35 12.86
C VAL A 41 -6.42 -9.34 12.09
N TRP A 42 -6.83 -10.60 11.95
CA TRP A 42 -6.08 -11.58 11.16
C TRP A 42 -6.06 -11.20 9.67
N CYS A 43 -7.19 -10.76 9.13
CA CYS A 43 -7.28 -10.27 7.74
C CYS A 43 -6.36 -9.05 7.48
N ARG A 44 -6.15 -8.18 8.48
CA ARG A 44 -5.32 -6.97 8.34
C ARG A 44 -3.83 -7.26 8.54
N PHE A 45 -3.48 -8.10 9.52
CA PHE A 45 -2.10 -8.22 10.01
C PHE A 45 -1.40 -9.53 9.66
N ALA A 46 -2.14 -10.61 9.42
CA ALA A 46 -1.57 -11.92 9.12
C ALA A 46 -2.12 -12.55 7.82
N CYS A 47 -2.88 -11.80 7.02
CA CYS A 47 -3.28 -12.24 5.69
C CYS A 47 -2.09 -12.10 4.72
N PRO A 48 -1.54 -13.21 4.20
CA PRO A 48 -0.41 -13.17 3.27
C PRO A 48 -0.73 -12.40 1.97
N LEU A 49 -2.01 -12.25 1.62
CA LEU A 49 -2.46 -11.47 0.46
C LEU A 49 -2.14 -9.97 0.61
N ALA A 50 -2.27 -9.40 1.81
CA ALA A 50 -1.97 -7.98 2.05
C ALA A 50 -0.47 -7.68 1.89
N ALA A 51 0.39 -8.60 2.37
CA ALA A 51 1.84 -8.51 2.16
C ALA A 51 2.21 -8.69 0.68
N LEU A 52 1.54 -9.60 -0.03
CA LEU A 52 1.76 -9.84 -1.46
C LEU A 52 1.43 -8.61 -2.32
N MET A 53 0.34 -7.90 -2.00
CA MET A 53 -0.05 -6.68 -2.72
C MET A 53 0.96 -5.54 -2.53
N HIS A 54 1.53 -5.40 -1.34
CA HIS A 54 2.60 -4.44 -1.11
C HIS A 54 3.90 -4.78 -1.86
N LEU A 55 4.23 -6.07 -1.96
CA LEU A 55 5.38 -6.53 -2.74
C LEU A 55 5.17 -6.33 -4.26
N TYR A 56 3.96 -6.59 -4.75
CA TYR A 56 3.61 -6.40 -6.16
C TYR A 56 3.66 -4.92 -6.57
N ALA A 57 3.16 -4.01 -5.72
CA ALA A 57 3.22 -2.56 -5.97
C ALA A 57 4.66 -2.03 -6.10
N ARG A 58 5.62 -2.63 -5.36
CA ARG A 58 7.04 -2.29 -5.45
C ARG A 58 7.72 -2.88 -6.69
N PHE A 59 7.26 -4.03 -7.19
CA PHE A 59 7.87 -4.72 -8.33
C PHE A 59 7.41 -4.21 -9.71
N SER A 60 6.45 -3.28 -9.75
CA SER A 60 6.10 -2.60 -10.99
C SER A 60 7.31 -1.80 -11.50
N ARG A 61 8.01 -2.35 -12.51
CA ARG A 61 9.11 -1.71 -13.24
C ARG A 61 8.66 -0.50 -14.08
N PHE A 62 7.35 -0.26 -14.14
CA PHE A 62 6.79 0.84 -14.90
C PHE A 62 7.07 2.16 -14.16
N ARG A 63 7.56 3.18 -14.86
CA ARG A 63 7.72 4.55 -14.35
C ARG A 63 7.19 5.53 -15.38
N ILE A 64 6.88 6.74 -14.90
CA ILE A 64 6.50 7.85 -15.76
C ILE A 64 7.75 8.67 -16.02
N PHE A 65 8.07 8.86 -17.29
CA PHE A 65 9.24 9.60 -17.74
C PHE A 65 8.80 10.97 -18.29
N PRO A 66 9.30 12.08 -17.72
CA PRO A 66 9.03 13.40 -18.26
C PRO A 66 10.02 13.77 -19.36
N GLU A 67 9.52 14.46 -20.38
CA GLU A 67 10.34 15.12 -21.41
C GLU A 67 10.41 16.62 -21.15
N LYS A 68 11.51 17.10 -20.56
CA LYS A 68 11.65 18.49 -20.08
C LYS A 68 11.36 19.54 -21.15
N SER A 69 11.66 19.27 -22.43
CA SER A 69 11.46 20.21 -23.53
C SER A 69 9.99 20.56 -23.81
N LYS A 70 9.04 19.70 -23.42
CA LYS A 70 7.61 19.89 -23.68
C LYS A 70 6.83 20.43 -22.47
N CYS A 71 7.47 20.54 -21.31
CA CYS A 71 6.81 20.97 -20.08
C CYS A 71 6.64 22.49 -20.05
N ILE A 72 5.40 22.96 -19.88
CA ILE A 72 5.06 24.39 -19.77
C ILE A 72 4.65 24.79 -18.34
N SER A 73 4.89 23.94 -17.33
CA SER A 73 4.53 24.20 -15.92
C SER A 73 3.04 24.54 -15.67
N CYS A 74 2.12 23.92 -16.42
CA CYS A 74 0.67 24.21 -16.35
C CYS A 74 -0.06 23.62 -15.12
N ASN A 75 0.63 22.89 -14.24
CA ASN A 75 0.10 22.28 -13.00
C ASN A 75 -1.03 21.24 -13.11
N VAL A 76 -1.55 20.97 -14.31
CA VAL A 76 -2.68 20.05 -14.53
C VAL A 76 -2.38 18.62 -14.03
N CYS A 77 -1.14 18.16 -14.19
CA CYS A 77 -0.71 16.83 -13.74
C CYS A 77 -0.78 16.67 -12.22
N THR A 78 -0.45 17.70 -11.45
CA THR A 78 -0.52 17.70 -9.98
C THR A 78 -1.96 17.76 -9.49
N SER A 79 -2.83 18.55 -10.14
CA SER A 79 -4.24 18.66 -9.74
C SER A 79 -5.07 17.39 -9.95
N VAL A 80 -4.73 16.58 -10.96
CA VAL A 80 -5.39 15.29 -11.24
C VAL A 80 -4.89 14.16 -10.33
N CYS A 81 -3.76 14.35 -9.64
CA CYS A 81 -3.18 13.29 -8.83
C CYS A 81 -3.98 13.05 -7.54
N HIS A 82 -4.69 11.93 -7.45
CA HIS A 82 -5.38 11.51 -6.21
C HIS A 82 -4.45 11.33 -5.00
N GLN A 83 -3.15 11.14 -5.26
CA GLN A 83 -2.13 10.96 -4.24
C GLN A 83 -1.52 12.29 -3.76
N GLY A 84 -1.88 13.42 -4.39
CA GLY A 84 -1.37 14.74 -4.02
C GLY A 84 0.12 14.96 -4.29
N ILE A 85 0.72 14.21 -5.22
CA ILE A 85 2.14 14.30 -5.54
C ILE A 85 2.37 15.48 -6.50
N ASP A 86 3.39 16.30 -6.24
CA ASP A 86 3.78 17.41 -7.11
C ASP A 86 4.55 16.93 -8.35
N ILE A 87 3.81 16.44 -9.35
CA ILE A 87 4.35 15.89 -10.60
C ILE A 87 4.98 16.96 -11.48
N MET A 88 4.48 18.20 -11.42
CA MET A 88 5.01 19.31 -12.20
C MET A 88 6.48 19.58 -11.85
N ASN A 89 6.83 19.55 -10.57
CA ASN A 89 8.21 19.75 -10.13
C ASN A 89 9.15 18.64 -10.62
N PHE A 90 8.71 17.37 -10.62
CA PHE A 90 9.48 16.27 -11.23
C PHE A 90 9.66 16.47 -12.73
N ALA A 91 8.62 16.90 -13.44
CA ALA A 91 8.67 17.15 -14.88
C ALA A 91 9.62 18.31 -15.24
N ASN A 92 9.61 19.40 -14.48
CA ASN A 92 10.51 20.54 -14.66
C ASN A 92 11.99 20.17 -14.42
N LYS A 93 12.24 19.28 -13.45
CA LYS A 93 13.56 18.73 -13.18
C LYS A 93 14.00 17.67 -14.21
N GLY A 94 13.07 17.15 -15.02
CA GLY A 94 13.35 16.06 -15.96
C GLY A 94 13.64 14.73 -15.26
N LEU A 95 13.21 14.57 -14.00
CA LEU A 95 13.47 13.38 -13.21
C LEU A 95 12.36 12.34 -13.43
N PRO A 96 12.70 11.05 -13.60
CA PRO A 96 11.71 10.00 -13.65
C PRO A 96 10.91 9.96 -12.35
N MET A 97 9.63 9.63 -12.46
CA MET A 97 8.74 9.55 -11.30
C MET A 97 9.13 8.34 -10.43
N GLU A 98 9.76 8.59 -9.28
CA GLU A 98 10.25 7.57 -8.35
C GLU A 98 9.55 7.60 -6.98
N ASP A 99 8.47 8.37 -6.87
CA ASP A 99 7.73 8.49 -5.62
C ASP A 99 6.99 7.17 -5.28
N PRO A 100 7.18 6.61 -4.06
CA PRO A 100 6.53 5.37 -3.64
C PRO A 100 5.00 5.51 -3.48
N GLN A 101 4.47 6.73 -3.34
CA GLN A 101 3.04 6.99 -3.28
C GLN A 101 2.39 6.92 -4.67
N CYS A 102 3.18 6.96 -5.75
CA CYS A 102 2.66 6.90 -7.11
C CYS A 102 2.12 5.49 -7.42
N VAL A 103 0.80 5.38 -7.50
CA VAL A 103 0.10 4.13 -7.89
C VAL A 103 0.14 3.85 -9.40
N ARG A 104 0.77 4.73 -10.19
CA ARG A 104 0.93 4.58 -11.65
C ARG A 104 -0.41 4.45 -12.39
N CYS A 105 -1.43 5.18 -11.95
CA CYS A 105 -2.78 5.17 -12.53
C CYS A 105 -2.90 5.79 -13.93
N SER A 106 -1.85 6.41 -14.44
CA SER A 106 -1.77 7.07 -15.74
C SER A 106 -2.62 8.33 -16.00
N ALA A 107 -3.40 8.76 -15.02
CA ALA A 107 -4.24 9.95 -15.12
C ALA A 107 -3.46 11.23 -15.51
N CYS A 108 -2.26 11.43 -14.96
CA CYS A 108 -1.42 12.59 -15.29
C CYS A 108 -0.90 12.60 -16.74
N VAL A 109 -0.75 11.44 -17.37
CA VAL A 109 -0.33 11.35 -18.78
C VAL A 109 -1.52 11.64 -19.70
N GLN A 110 -2.71 11.17 -19.35
CA GLN A 110 -3.94 11.39 -20.12
C GLN A 110 -4.29 12.88 -20.24
N GLU A 111 -4.25 13.61 -19.12
CA GLU A 111 -4.69 15.01 -19.03
C GLU A 111 -3.60 16.01 -19.43
N CYS A 112 -2.38 15.56 -19.77
CA CYS A 112 -1.29 16.48 -20.10
C CYS A 112 -1.53 17.17 -21.45
N PRO A 113 -1.72 18.50 -21.50
CA PRO A 113 -2.05 19.22 -22.73
C PRO A 113 -0.88 19.32 -23.72
N THR A 114 0.35 19.04 -23.28
CA THR A 114 1.55 19.05 -24.12
C THR A 114 2.14 17.66 -24.34
N GLY A 115 1.53 16.60 -23.80
CA GLY A 115 2.07 15.24 -23.92
C GLY A 115 3.48 15.06 -23.32
N THR A 116 3.86 15.87 -22.32
CA THR A 116 5.19 15.88 -21.68
C THR A 116 5.54 14.53 -21.05
N LEU A 117 4.55 13.86 -20.47
CA LEU A 117 4.73 12.67 -19.65
C LEU A 117 4.53 11.40 -20.51
N ALA A 118 5.37 10.39 -20.30
CA ALA A 118 5.31 9.10 -21.00
C ALA A 118 5.26 7.94 -20.00
N PHE A 119 4.46 6.91 -20.27
CA PHE A 119 4.61 5.64 -19.57
C PHE A 119 5.75 4.83 -20.18
N GLY A 120 6.56 4.22 -19.32
CA GLY A 120 7.61 3.32 -19.75
C GLY A 120 8.05 2.40 -18.63
N ARG A 121 9.09 1.60 -18.90
CA ARG A 121 9.73 0.73 -17.92
C ARG A 121 11.25 0.76 -18.10
N TYR A 122 11.98 0.47 -17.03
CA TYR A 122 13.39 0.13 -17.14
C TYR A 122 13.54 -1.30 -17.65
N ASP A 123 14.33 -1.48 -18.70
CA ASP A 123 14.75 -2.80 -19.18
C ASP A 123 15.77 -3.43 -18.21
N ALA A 124 16.04 -4.73 -18.35
CA ALA A 124 17.04 -5.43 -17.53
C ALA A 124 18.46 -4.81 -17.65
N ALA A 125 18.74 -4.13 -18.76
CA ALA A 125 19.98 -3.40 -19.01
C ALA A 125 19.94 -1.92 -18.55
N GLY A 126 18.89 -1.47 -17.86
CA GLY A 126 18.75 -0.08 -17.38
C GLY A 126 18.31 0.94 -18.44
N ALA A 127 18.09 0.51 -19.69
CA ALA A 127 17.56 1.37 -20.74
C ALA A 127 16.06 1.68 -20.54
N VAL A 128 15.66 2.91 -20.82
CA VAL A 128 14.25 3.34 -20.75
C VAL A 128 13.52 2.85 -22.01
N ARG A 129 12.55 1.94 -21.84
CA ARG A 129 11.61 1.56 -22.90
C ARG A 129 10.27 2.23 -22.63
N LEU A 130 9.92 3.21 -23.45
CA LEU A 130 8.61 3.83 -23.46
C LEU A 130 7.58 2.87 -24.05
N ASP A 131 6.38 2.86 -23.49
CA ASP A 131 5.31 2.01 -23.97
C ASP A 131 4.79 2.50 -25.34
N ARG A 132 4.42 1.56 -26.22
CA ARG A 132 3.96 1.90 -27.58
C ARG A 132 2.54 2.46 -27.60
N VAL A 133 1.77 2.19 -26.54
CA VAL A 133 0.42 2.72 -26.39
C VAL A 133 0.51 4.17 -25.95
N ALA A 134 0.20 5.10 -26.87
CA ALA A 134 0.12 6.51 -26.55
C ALA A 134 -1.05 6.73 -25.58
N ALA A 135 -0.71 7.02 -24.32
CA ALA A 135 -1.71 7.30 -23.31
C ALA A 135 -2.30 8.72 -23.47
N SER A 136 -1.50 9.77 -23.70
CA SER A 136 -2.06 11.12 -23.84
C SER A 136 -2.82 11.33 -25.16
N THR A 137 -3.95 12.04 -25.11
CA THR A 137 -4.73 12.45 -26.30
C THR A 137 -3.92 13.27 -27.30
N VAL A 138 -2.95 14.05 -26.80
CA VAL A 138 -2.03 14.86 -27.61
C VAL A 138 -1.06 13.98 -28.39
N ARG A 139 -0.38 13.02 -27.71
CA ARG A 139 0.48 12.04 -28.41
C ARG A 139 -0.28 11.14 -29.37
N LEU A 140 -1.55 10.82 -29.11
CA LEU A 140 -2.39 10.09 -30.06
C LEU A 140 -2.62 10.89 -31.36
N ARG A 141 -2.66 12.23 -31.27
CA ARG A 141 -2.77 13.13 -32.44
C ARG A 141 -1.43 13.30 -33.17
N GLU A 142 -0.31 13.36 -32.45
CA GLU A 142 1.03 13.54 -33.03
C GLU A 142 1.69 12.24 -33.51
N SER A 143 1.29 11.10 -32.96
CA SER A 143 1.83 9.77 -33.30
C SER A 143 0.66 8.80 -33.50
N PRO A 144 0.01 8.82 -34.68
CA PRO A 144 -0.94 7.78 -35.02
C PRO A 144 -0.24 6.41 -34.88
N PRO A 145 -0.86 5.42 -34.23
CA PRO A 145 -0.23 4.13 -34.00
C PRO A 145 0.16 3.50 -35.33
N ALA A 146 1.46 3.30 -35.54
CA ALA A 146 1.96 2.50 -36.64
C ALA A 146 1.57 1.03 -36.37
N GLY A 147 0.41 0.63 -36.89
CA GLY A 147 -0.02 -0.76 -36.99
C GLY A 147 -1.24 -1.14 -36.15
N SER A 148 -2.39 -1.14 -36.82
CA SER A 148 -3.24 -2.33 -36.94
C SER A 148 -4.02 -2.22 -38.24
#